data_AF-U3K5X6-F1
#
_entry.id   AF-U3K5X6-F1
#
_cell.length_a   1.000
_cell.length_b   1.000
_cell.length_c   1.000
_cell.angle_alpha   90.00
_cell.angle_beta   90.00
_cell.angle_gamma   90.00
#
_symmetry.space_group_name_H-M   'P 1'
#
loop_
_entity.id
_entity.type
_entity.pdbx_description
1 polymer ?
#
loop_
_entity_poly.entity_id
_entity_poly.type
_entity_poly.pdbx_seq_one_letter_code
_entity_poly.pdbx_strand_id
1 'polypeptide(L)'
;MPVATGPMPAAPRQERKRSQDSLIVLNVSGIQFQTWLDTLERYPDTLLGSSERDFFYHPETQQYFFDRDPDIFRHILNFYRTGKLHYPRQECISAYDEELAFFGIIPEIIGDCCYEEYKDRRRENAERLQDDADTDHVAESSLPSMTARQRMWRAFENPHTSTLALVFYYVTGFFIAVSVIANVVETVPCGVSPGRIKELPCGERYAVAFFCLDTACVMIFTVEYLLRLLAAPSRYKFVRSVMSIIDVVAIMPYYIGLVMTDNEDVSGAFVTLRVFRVFRIFKFSRHSQGLRILGYTLKSCASELGFLLFSLTMAIIIFATVMYYAEKGSSASKFTSIPAAFWYTIVTMTTLG
;
A
#
# COMPACT_ATOMS: atom_id res chain seq x y z
N MET A 1 36.27 32.04 4.31
CA MET A 1 35.71 31.88 5.67
C MET A 1 36.21 30.55 6.22
N PRO A 2 36.62 30.45 7.50
CA PRO A 2 36.93 29.15 8.08
C PRO A 2 35.67 28.28 8.05
N VAL A 3 35.82 27.02 7.63
CA VAL A 3 34.72 26.09 7.36
C VAL A 3 34.04 25.59 8.66
N ALA A 4 34.66 25.80 9.82
CA ALA A 4 34.12 25.44 11.12
C ALA A 4 34.39 26.54 12.17
N THR A 5 33.39 26.79 13.03
CA THR A 5 33.45 27.74 14.15
C THR A 5 33.87 27.08 15.47
N GLY A 6 33.96 25.75 15.50
CA GLY A 6 34.41 24.99 16.67
C GLY A 6 35.94 24.87 16.74
N PRO A 7 36.54 24.85 17.94
CA PRO A 7 37.96 24.53 18.09
C PRO A 7 38.23 23.12 17.55
N MET A 8 39.38 22.94 16.88
CA MET A 8 39.82 21.58 16.53
C MET A 8 39.85 20.71 17.79
N PRO A 9 39.48 19.43 17.70
CA PRO A 9 39.66 18.49 18.80
C PRO A 9 41.10 18.57 19.29
N ALA A 10 41.28 18.58 20.62
CA ALA A 10 42.62 18.60 21.20
C ALA A 10 43.43 17.42 20.63
N ALA A 11 44.66 17.69 20.20
CA ALA A 11 45.57 16.63 19.77
C ALA A 11 45.64 15.58 20.89
N PRO A 12 45.52 14.27 20.57
CA PRO A 12 45.55 13.24 21.59
C PRO A 12 46.81 13.41 22.44
N ARG A 13 46.64 13.47 23.76
CA ARG A 13 47.78 13.46 24.68
C ARG A 13 48.57 12.19 24.38
N GLN A 14 49.88 12.32 24.12
CA GLN A 14 50.80 11.18 24.10
C GLN A 14 50.87 10.61 25.52
N GLU A 15 49.85 9.89 25.94
CA GLU A 15 49.96 8.98 27.06
C GLU A 15 50.90 7.85 26.63
N ARG A 16 51.96 7.71 27.42
CA ARG A 16 52.97 6.64 27.44
C ARG A 16 52.56 5.42 26.59
N LYS A 17 53.35 5.11 25.56
CA LYS A 17 53.43 3.82 24.83
C LYS A 17 52.49 2.74 25.43
N ARG A 18 51.24 2.66 24.97
CA ARG A 18 50.49 1.40 25.02
C ARG A 18 51.22 0.45 24.08
N SER A 19 51.94 -0.50 24.64
CA SER A 19 52.88 -1.36 23.91
C SER A 19 52.23 -2.42 23.02
N GLN A 20 50.94 -2.32 22.68
CA GLN A 20 50.21 -3.32 21.90
C GLN A 20 49.10 -2.75 20.99
N ASP A 21 49.03 -1.42 20.79
CA ASP A 21 48.02 -0.87 19.88
C ASP A 21 48.44 -1.15 18.44
N SER A 22 47.94 -2.27 17.90
CA SER A 22 48.32 -2.80 16.60
C SER A 22 47.24 -2.48 15.57
N LEU A 23 47.70 -2.08 14.38
CA LEU A 23 46.81 -1.91 13.24
C LEU A 23 46.46 -3.30 12.71
N ILE A 24 45.17 -3.57 12.53
CA ILE A 24 44.69 -4.81 11.96
C ILE A 24 44.05 -4.58 10.59
N VAL A 25 44.09 -5.61 9.76
CA VAL A 25 43.49 -5.60 8.41
C VAL A 25 42.26 -6.50 8.41
N LEU A 26 41.12 -5.91 8.04
CA LEU A 26 39.83 -6.59 7.88
C LEU A 26 39.52 -6.60 6.38
N ASN A 27 39.63 -7.76 5.75
CA ASN A 27 39.33 -7.96 4.34
C ASN A 27 37.90 -8.47 4.20
N VAL A 28 37.02 -7.64 3.63
CA VAL A 28 35.61 -7.97 3.42
C VAL A 28 35.38 -8.16 1.92
N SER A 29 35.25 -9.41 1.49
CA SER A 29 35.06 -9.80 0.08
C SER A 29 36.05 -9.16 -0.90
N GLY A 30 37.30 -8.99 -0.48
CA GLY A 30 38.38 -8.38 -1.27
C GLY A 30 38.63 -6.89 -0.97
N ILE A 31 37.70 -6.20 -0.31
CA ILE A 31 37.88 -4.80 0.11
C ILE A 31 38.57 -4.75 1.47
N GLN A 32 39.75 -4.12 1.51
CA GLN A 32 40.54 -4.02 2.73
C GLN A 32 40.18 -2.78 3.55
N PHE A 33 39.79 -3.03 4.79
CA PHE A 33 39.60 -2.03 5.83
C PHE A 33 40.71 -2.15 6.87
N GLN A 34 41.08 -1.02 7.46
CA GLN A 34 42.10 -0.97 8.51
C GLN A 34 41.57 -0.21 9.72
N THR A 35 41.90 -0.71 10.91
CA THR A 35 41.57 -0.06 12.16
C THR A 35 42.54 -0.49 13.27
N TRP A 36 42.48 0.21 14.40
CA TRP A 36 43.26 -0.14 15.58
C TRP A 36 42.56 -1.25 16.35
N LEU A 37 43.31 -2.19 16.92
CA LEU A 37 42.74 -3.24 17.75
C LEU A 37 41.93 -2.65 18.92
N ASP A 38 42.45 -1.63 19.60
CA ASP A 38 41.76 -0.91 20.67
C ASP A 38 40.41 -0.33 20.22
N THR A 39 40.23 0.00 18.93
CA THR A 39 38.95 0.51 18.41
C THR A 39 37.85 -0.54 18.47
N LEU A 40 38.20 -1.80 18.20
CA LEU A 40 37.25 -2.92 18.23
C LEU A 40 36.97 -3.39 19.65
N GLU A 41 38.01 -3.46 20.49
CA GLU A 41 37.93 -3.91 21.89
C GLU A 41 37.05 -3.01 22.77
N ARG A 42 36.67 -1.82 22.29
CA ARG A 42 35.64 -0.97 22.94
C ARG A 42 34.29 -1.65 23.09
N TYR A 43 33.98 -2.64 22.26
CA TYR A 43 32.70 -3.35 22.25
C TYR A 43 32.95 -4.86 22.30
N PRO A 44 33.39 -5.41 23.46
CA PRO A 44 33.83 -6.80 23.58
C PRO A 44 32.70 -7.82 23.38
N ASP A 45 31.44 -7.39 23.50
CA ASP A 45 30.25 -8.25 23.31
C ASP A 45 29.89 -8.47 21.83
N THR A 46 30.63 -7.86 20.91
CA THR A 46 30.41 -7.97 19.46
C THR A 46 31.44 -8.88 18.82
N LEU A 47 31.16 -9.43 17.63
CA LEU A 47 32.06 -10.38 16.95
C LEU A 47 33.46 -9.80 16.75
N LEU A 48 33.56 -8.56 16.26
CA LEU A 48 34.87 -7.94 15.99
C LEU A 48 35.60 -7.52 17.26
N GLY A 49 34.88 -7.25 18.35
CA GLY A 49 35.49 -6.85 19.63
C GLY A 49 35.86 -8.03 20.54
N SER A 50 35.31 -9.21 20.26
CA SER A 50 35.55 -10.43 21.02
C SER A 50 36.66 -11.30 20.40
N SER A 51 36.98 -12.42 21.06
CA SER A 51 37.87 -13.45 20.51
C SER A 51 37.24 -14.22 19.34
N GLU A 52 35.96 -14.03 19.03
CA GLU A 52 35.32 -14.68 17.88
C GLU A 52 35.91 -14.23 16.54
N ARG A 53 36.43 -12.99 16.48
CA ARG A 53 37.15 -12.50 15.32
C ARG A 53 38.31 -13.41 14.92
N ASP A 54 38.96 -14.08 15.87
CA ASP A 54 40.14 -14.92 15.63
C ASP A 54 39.81 -16.16 14.76
N PHE A 55 38.53 -16.57 14.70
CA PHE A 55 38.08 -17.62 13.77
C PHE A 55 38.22 -17.23 12.30
N PHE A 56 38.28 -15.93 12.01
CA PHE A 56 38.37 -15.38 10.66
C PHE A 56 39.80 -14.96 10.30
N TYR A 57 40.78 -15.20 11.19
CA TYR A 57 42.16 -14.81 10.96
C TYR A 57 42.87 -15.77 10.01
N HIS A 58 43.50 -15.23 8.97
CA HIS A 58 44.36 -15.97 8.06
C HIS A 58 45.84 -15.70 8.36
N PRO A 59 46.59 -16.68 8.90
CA PRO A 59 47.99 -16.48 9.30
C PRO A 59 48.92 -16.15 8.13
N GLU A 60 48.67 -16.70 6.94
CA GLU A 60 49.53 -16.49 5.76
C GLU A 60 49.48 -15.04 5.25
N THR A 61 48.30 -14.44 5.24
CA THR A 61 48.06 -13.07 4.78
C THR A 61 48.05 -12.04 5.91
N GLN A 62 48.15 -12.50 7.17
CA GLN A 62 48.05 -11.70 8.39
C GLN A 62 46.83 -10.75 8.43
N GLN A 63 45.68 -11.21 7.93
CA GLN A 63 44.44 -10.42 7.86
C GLN A 63 43.24 -11.26 8.30
N TYR A 64 42.17 -10.60 8.71
CA TYR A 64 40.88 -11.25 8.95
C TYR A 64 40.06 -11.22 7.67
N PHE A 65 39.48 -12.33 7.25
CA PHE A 65 38.68 -12.41 6.03
C PHE A 65 37.20 -12.66 6.35
N PHE A 66 36.33 -11.84 5.76
CA PHE A 66 34.88 -11.96 5.85
C PHE A 66 34.30 -12.00 4.45
N ASP A 67 33.60 -13.10 4.12
CA ASP A 67 32.85 -13.24 2.86
C ASP A 67 31.47 -12.59 3.02
N ARG A 68 31.46 -11.26 3.11
CA ARG A 68 30.29 -10.42 3.49
C ARG A 68 30.22 -9.16 2.64
N ASP A 69 29.16 -8.39 2.80
CA ASP A 69 28.95 -7.15 2.04
C ASP A 69 29.90 -6.03 2.53
N PRO A 70 30.85 -5.56 1.70
CA PRO A 70 31.81 -4.54 2.13
C PRO A 70 31.19 -3.14 2.19
N ASP A 71 30.10 -2.92 1.47
CA ASP A 71 29.37 -1.67 1.46
C ASP A 71 28.65 -1.47 2.79
N ILE A 72 27.95 -2.48 3.31
CA ILE A 72 27.34 -2.39 4.63
C ILE A 72 28.41 -2.36 5.74
N PHE A 73 29.51 -3.11 5.57
CA PHE A 73 30.60 -3.15 6.54
C PHE A 73 31.20 -1.78 6.87
N ARG A 74 31.20 -0.84 5.92
CA ARG A 74 31.66 0.54 6.16
C ARG A 74 30.93 1.20 7.34
N HIS A 75 29.64 0.90 7.51
CA HIS A 75 28.80 1.44 8.58
C HIS A 75 29.05 0.75 9.92
N ILE A 76 29.25 -0.57 9.89
CA ILE A 76 29.64 -1.37 11.06
C ILE A 76 30.97 -0.88 11.61
N LEU A 77 31.98 -0.71 10.76
CA LEU A 77 33.29 -0.22 11.21
C LEU A 77 33.21 1.22 11.77
N ASN A 78 32.36 2.06 11.19
CA ASN A 78 32.13 3.41 11.72
C ASN A 78 31.45 3.42 13.08
N PHE A 79 30.62 2.42 13.41
CA PHE A 79 30.09 2.25 14.75
C PHE A 79 31.23 2.04 15.77
N TYR A 80 32.20 1.16 15.52
CA TYR A 80 33.36 1.01 16.43
C TYR A 80 34.19 2.29 16.55
N ARG A 81 34.32 3.06 15.46
CA ARG A 81 35.10 4.29 15.43
C ARG A 81 34.45 5.45 16.19
N THR A 82 33.14 5.61 16.05
CA THR A 82 32.39 6.80 16.51
C THR A 82 31.47 6.53 17.71
N GLY A 83 31.14 5.27 17.97
CA GLY A 83 30.15 4.82 18.95
C GLY A 83 28.70 5.08 18.54
N LYS A 84 28.44 5.50 17.30
CA LYS A 84 27.09 5.75 16.77
C LYS A 84 26.83 4.87 15.56
N LEU A 85 25.74 4.11 15.63
CA LEU A 85 25.27 3.30 14.52
C LEU A 85 24.29 4.10 13.67
N HIS A 86 24.53 4.14 12.36
CA HIS A 86 23.71 4.88 11.40
C HIS A 86 23.18 3.95 10.32
N TYR A 87 21.88 4.01 10.07
CA TYR A 87 21.24 3.24 9.01
C TYR A 87 21.42 3.93 7.65
N PRO A 88 22.00 3.24 6.64
CA PRO A 88 22.15 3.77 5.29
C PRO A 88 20.86 3.63 4.46
N ARG A 89 20.33 4.76 3.96
CA ARG A 89 19.03 4.83 3.26
C ARG A 89 18.95 4.02 1.95
N GLN A 90 20.10 3.85 1.30
CA GLN A 90 20.20 3.22 -0.01
C GLN A 90 20.27 1.69 0.08
N GLU A 91 20.55 1.14 1.26
CA GLU A 91 20.70 -0.31 1.44
C GLU A 91 19.35 -0.98 1.71
N CYS A 92 19.30 -2.29 1.43
CA CYS A 92 18.18 -3.13 1.82
C CYS A 92 18.17 -3.31 3.35
N ILE A 93 16.99 -3.14 3.96
CA ILE A 93 16.84 -3.27 5.42
C ILE A 93 17.11 -4.69 5.91
N SER A 94 16.73 -5.72 5.14
CA SER A 94 17.00 -7.13 5.49
C SER A 94 18.49 -7.42 5.48
N ALA A 95 19.19 -7.02 4.41
CA ALA A 95 20.64 -7.19 4.31
C ALA A 95 21.38 -6.46 5.43
N TYR A 96 20.95 -5.23 5.76
CA TYR A 96 21.53 -4.48 6.86
C TYR A 96 21.34 -5.18 8.21
N ASP A 97 20.13 -5.67 8.52
CA ASP A 97 19.86 -6.43 9.75
C ASP A 97 20.65 -7.75 9.82
N GLU A 98 20.83 -8.44 8.69
CA GLU A 98 21.64 -9.66 8.60
C GLU A 98 23.13 -9.41 8.88
N GLU A 99 23.66 -8.28 8.41
CA GLU A 99 25.03 -7.84 8.73
C GLU A 99 25.16 -7.44 10.21
N LEU A 100 24.22 -6.66 10.75
CA LEU A 100 24.21 -6.31 12.18
C LEU A 100 24.17 -7.56 13.06
N ALA A 101 23.30 -8.52 12.73
CA ALA A 101 23.18 -9.78 13.45
C ALA A 101 24.48 -10.59 13.40
N PHE A 102 25.13 -10.68 12.23
CA PHE A 102 26.40 -11.40 12.08
C PHE A 102 27.51 -10.78 12.92
N PHE A 103 27.64 -9.46 12.94
CA PHE A 103 28.66 -8.79 13.74
C PHE A 103 28.28 -8.64 15.22
N GLY A 104 27.12 -9.15 15.63
CA GLY A 104 26.66 -9.13 17.02
C GLY A 104 26.26 -7.72 17.50
N ILE A 105 25.78 -6.87 16.60
CA ILE A 105 25.39 -5.50 16.89
C ILE A 105 23.88 -5.42 17.01
N ILE A 106 23.40 -4.93 18.15
CA ILE A 106 21.98 -4.86 18.48
C ILE A 106 21.37 -3.62 17.79
N PRO A 107 20.34 -3.75 16.93
CA PRO A 107 19.83 -2.61 16.15
C PRO A 107 19.22 -1.47 16.98
N GLU A 108 18.87 -1.72 18.24
CA GLU A 108 18.34 -0.75 19.20
C GLU A 108 19.32 0.39 19.52
N ILE A 109 20.60 0.25 19.15
CA ILE A 109 21.62 1.30 19.33
C ILE A 109 21.73 2.27 18.15
N ILE A 110 20.86 2.13 17.13
CA ILE A 110 20.78 3.09 16.02
C ILE A 110 20.49 4.49 16.57
N GLY A 111 21.28 5.47 16.14
CA GLY A 111 21.15 6.84 16.62
C GLY A 111 19.83 7.50 16.21
N ASP A 112 19.37 8.44 17.03
CA ASP A 112 18.09 9.15 16.88
C ASP A 112 17.86 9.75 15.48
N CYS A 113 18.93 10.18 14.80
CA CYS A 113 18.82 10.77 13.46
C CYS A 113 18.37 9.79 12.36
N CYS A 114 18.53 8.48 12.59
CA CYS A 114 18.18 7.43 11.63
C CYS A 114 17.11 6.47 12.18
N TYR A 115 16.76 6.58 13.46
CA TYR A 115 15.95 5.60 14.18
C TYR A 115 14.53 5.45 13.61
N GLU A 116 13.82 6.55 13.39
CA GLU A 116 12.44 6.50 12.86
C GLU A 116 12.41 5.90 11.45
N GLU A 117 13.35 6.29 10.59
CA GLU A 117 13.42 5.77 9.21
C GLU A 117 13.77 4.27 9.17
N TYR A 118 14.71 3.83 10.02
CA TYR A 118 15.02 2.41 10.18
C TYR A 118 13.79 1.62 10.65
N LYS A 119 13.08 2.12 11.67
CA LYS A 119 11.90 1.50 12.26
C LYS A 119 10.75 1.38 11.25
N ASP A 120 10.48 2.44 10.48
CA ASP A 120 9.46 2.44 9.44
C ASP A 120 9.78 1.43 8.33
N ARG A 121 11.04 1.42 7.85
CA ARG A 121 11.50 0.47 6.83
C ARG A 121 11.45 -0.98 7.30
N ARG A 122 11.82 -1.25 8.57
CA ARG A 122 11.68 -2.58 9.17
C ARG A 122 10.24 -3.03 9.25
N ARG A 123 9.34 -2.14 9.68
CA ARG A 123 7.92 -2.43 9.76
C ARG A 123 7.35 -2.74 8.38
N GLU A 124 7.64 -1.91 7.38
CA GLU A 124 7.20 -2.12 6.00
C GLU A 124 7.72 -3.46 5.45
N ASN A 125 8.99 -3.79 5.69
CA ASN A 125 9.57 -5.06 5.26
C ASN A 125 8.94 -6.26 5.98
N ALA A 126 8.67 -6.15 7.29
CA ALA A 126 7.98 -7.19 8.04
C ALA A 126 6.54 -7.40 7.56
N GLU A 127 5.81 -6.32 7.25
CA GLU A 127 4.46 -6.40 6.66
C GLU A 127 4.50 -7.09 5.28
N ARG A 128 5.50 -6.79 4.43
CA ARG A 128 5.70 -7.48 3.15
C ARG A 128 6.04 -8.96 3.29
N LEU A 129 7.01 -9.28 4.15
CA LEU A 129 7.39 -10.67 4.42
C LEU A 129 6.23 -11.47 4.99
N GLN A 130 5.35 -10.84 5.77
CA GLN A 130 4.16 -11.48 6.30
C GLN A 130 3.08 -11.69 5.23
N ASP A 131 2.90 -10.73 4.31
CA ASP A 131 2.01 -10.91 3.14
C ASP A 131 2.53 -11.99 2.19
N ASP A 132 3.85 -12.06 1.96
CA ASP A 132 4.50 -13.10 1.15
C ASP A 132 4.43 -14.46 1.85
N ALA A 133 4.70 -14.53 3.16
CA ALA A 133 4.55 -15.76 3.93
C ALA A 133 3.08 -16.23 4.00
N ASP A 134 2.09 -15.34 4.10
CA ASP A 134 0.68 -15.70 3.98
C ASP A 134 0.35 -16.24 2.57
N THR A 135 1.09 -15.81 1.54
CA THR A 135 0.96 -16.29 0.16
C THR A 135 1.67 -17.64 -0.04
N ASP A 136 2.85 -17.82 0.55
CA ASP A 136 3.70 -19.00 0.44
C ASP A 136 3.30 -20.13 1.40
N HIS A 137 2.80 -19.85 2.61
CA HIS A 137 2.16 -20.87 3.46
C HIS A 137 0.91 -21.45 2.79
N VAL A 138 0.24 -20.68 1.93
CA VAL A 138 -0.83 -21.17 1.05
C VAL A 138 -0.27 -22.04 -0.08
N ALA A 139 1.00 -21.87 -0.48
CA ALA A 139 1.68 -22.64 -1.53
C ALA A 139 2.39 -23.91 -1.02
N GLU A 140 3.17 -23.85 0.07
CA GLU A 140 3.97 -24.97 0.61
C GLU A 140 3.15 -25.99 1.43
N SER A 141 1.98 -25.61 1.94
CA SER A 141 1.04 -26.58 2.55
C SER A 141 0.40 -27.54 1.53
N SER A 142 0.73 -27.44 0.24
CA SER A 142 0.27 -28.40 -0.77
C SER A 142 1.30 -29.49 -1.09
N LEU A 143 1.17 -30.62 -0.40
CA LEU A 143 1.15 -31.99 -0.94
C LEU A 143 0.83 -32.97 0.21
N PRO A 144 -0.45 -33.04 0.61
CA PRO A 144 -1.24 -34.22 0.29
C PRO A 144 -2.60 -33.85 -0.33
N SER A 145 -3.35 -34.82 -0.86
CA SER A 145 -4.54 -34.64 -1.72
C SER A 145 -5.42 -33.43 -1.36
N MET A 146 -5.35 -32.37 -2.17
CA MET A 146 -6.20 -31.20 -1.97
C MET A 146 -7.67 -31.62 -2.06
N THR A 147 -8.47 -31.25 -1.06
CA THR A 147 -9.92 -31.46 -1.13
C THR A 147 -10.50 -30.65 -2.29
N ALA A 148 -11.58 -31.12 -2.94
CA ALA A 148 -12.26 -30.39 -4.01
C ALA A 148 -12.56 -28.92 -3.65
N ARG A 149 -12.88 -28.64 -2.37
CA ARG A 149 -13.05 -27.29 -1.82
C ARG A 149 -11.79 -26.43 -1.94
N GLN A 150 -10.63 -26.95 -1.56
CA GLN A 150 -9.36 -26.22 -1.62
C GLN A 150 -8.93 -25.98 -3.07
N ARG A 151 -9.17 -26.96 -3.95
CA ARG A 151 -8.95 -26.81 -5.40
C ARG A 151 -9.84 -25.71 -5.98
N MET A 152 -11.11 -25.67 -5.59
CA MET A 152 -12.05 -24.62 -6.00
C MET A 152 -11.64 -23.24 -5.44
N TRP A 153 -11.18 -23.16 -4.19
CA TRP A 153 -10.66 -21.92 -3.61
C TRP A 153 -9.44 -21.39 -4.37
N ARG A 154 -8.45 -22.24 -4.65
CA ARG A 154 -7.27 -21.86 -5.45
C ARG A 154 -7.64 -21.40 -6.87
N ALA A 155 -8.61 -22.05 -7.49
CA ALA A 155 -9.12 -21.64 -8.80
C ALA A 155 -9.73 -20.22 -8.79
N PHE A 156 -10.36 -19.80 -7.70
CA PHE A 156 -10.93 -18.46 -7.59
C PHE A 156 -9.90 -17.36 -7.26
N GLU A 157 -8.83 -17.70 -6.54
CA GLU A 157 -7.79 -16.74 -6.16
C GLU A 157 -6.79 -16.50 -7.30
N ASN A 158 -6.38 -17.58 -7.98
CA ASN A 158 -5.37 -17.54 -9.03
C ASN A 158 -5.95 -18.06 -10.35
N PRO A 159 -6.39 -17.16 -11.26
CA PRO A 159 -7.04 -17.56 -12.51
C PRO A 159 -6.14 -18.38 -13.45
N HIS A 160 -4.82 -18.23 -13.32
CA HIS A 160 -3.84 -18.97 -14.12
C HIS A 160 -3.61 -20.43 -13.66
N THR A 161 -4.21 -20.86 -12.54
CA THR A 161 -4.02 -22.22 -12.02
C THR A 161 -4.73 -23.30 -12.83
N SER A 162 -5.82 -22.97 -13.53
CA SER A 162 -6.55 -23.93 -14.36
C SER A 162 -7.27 -23.24 -15.50
N THR A 163 -7.48 -23.95 -16.62
CA THR A 163 -8.27 -23.45 -17.75
C THR A 163 -9.70 -23.10 -17.32
N LEU A 164 -10.30 -23.87 -16.43
CA LEU A 164 -11.63 -23.58 -15.87
C LEU A 164 -11.63 -22.26 -15.08
N ALA A 165 -10.63 -22.05 -14.21
CA ALA A 165 -10.46 -20.80 -13.48
C ALA A 165 -10.34 -19.59 -14.42
N LEU A 166 -9.57 -19.75 -15.50
CA LEU A 166 -9.38 -18.73 -16.51
C LEU A 166 -10.69 -18.40 -17.26
N VAL A 167 -11.48 -19.43 -17.61
CA VAL A 167 -12.79 -19.23 -18.23
C VAL A 167 -13.74 -18.48 -17.28
N PHE A 168 -13.84 -18.91 -16.02
CA PHE A 168 -14.65 -18.20 -15.02
C PHE A 168 -14.21 -16.74 -14.84
N TYR A 169 -12.91 -16.50 -14.83
CA TYR A 169 -12.33 -15.17 -14.73
C TYR A 169 -12.77 -14.26 -15.89
N TYR A 170 -12.65 -14.72 -17.14
CA TYR A 170 -13.07 -13.93 -18.30
C TYR A 170 -14.59 -13.77 -18.41
N VAL A 171 -15.37 -14.81 -18.10
CA VAL A 171 -16.84 -14.74 -18.10
C VAL A 171 -17.34 -13.74 -17.06
N THR A 172 -16.82 -13.80 -15.83
CA THR A 172 -17.20 -12.84 -14.78
C THR A 172 -16.78 -11.42 -15.17
N GLY A 173 -15.57 -11.21 -15.70
CA GLY A 173 -15.12 -9.92 -16.22
C GLY A 173 -16.02 -9.36 -17.33
N PHE A 174 -16.46 -10.22 -18.26
CA PHE A 174 -17.39 -9.85 -19.32
C PHE A 174 -18.74 -9.37 -18.77
N PHE A 175 -19.34 -10.11 -17.84
CA PHE A 175 -20.62 -9.69 -17.24
C PHE A 175 -20.50 -8.44 -16.37
N ILE A 176 -19.34 -8.19 -15.73
CA ILE A 176 -19.06 -6.90 -15.09
C ILE A 176 -19.07 -5.79 -16.13
N ALA A 177 -18.35 -5.93 -17.25
CA ALA A 177 -18.35 -4.95 -18.32
C ALA A 177 -19.75 -4.68 -18.88
N VAL A 178 -20.51 -5.74 -19.20
CA VAL A 178 -21.90 -5.63 -19.68
C VAL A 178 -22.78 -4.89 -18.67
N SER A 179 -22.65 -5.20 -17.38
CA SER A 179 -23.41 -4.51 -16.34
C SER A 179 -23.05 -3.01 -16.29
N VAL A 180 -21.76 -2.65 -16.34
CA VAL A 180 -21.34 -1.25 -16.30
C VAL A 180 -21.83 -0.49 -17.54
N ILE A 181 -21.71 -1.09 -18.73
CA ILE A 181 -22.23 -0.52 -19.97
C ILE A 181 -23.74 -0.34 -19.88
N ALA A 182 -24.47 -1.33 -19.37
CA ALA A 182 -25.92 -1.23 -19.20
C ALA A 182 -26.32 -0.07 -18.28
N ASN A 183 -25.60 0.19 -17.18
CA ASN A 183 -25.86 1.36 -16.32
C ASN A 183 -25.69 2.69 -17.07
N VAL A 184 -24.67 2.77 -17.93
CA VAL A 184 -24.42 3.97 -18.74
C VAL A 184 -25.54 4.13 -19.77
N VAL A 185 -25.85 3.07 -20.52
CA VAL A 185 -26.88 3.10 -21.57
C VAL A 185 -28.28 3.35 -20.98
N GLU A 186 -28.58 2.89 -19.77
CA GLU A 186 -29.85 3.14 -19.09
C GLU A 186 -30.19 4.65 -19.02
N THR A 187 -29.15 5.50 -18.92
CA THR A 187 -29.28 6.97 -18.82
C THR A 187 -29.30 7.71 -20.16
N VAL A 188 -28.97 7.06 -21.27
CA VAL A 188 -28.92 7.68 -22.60
C VAL A 188 -30.34 8.00 -23.09
N PRO A 189 -30.58 9.16 -23.73
CA PRO A 189 -31.89 9.44 -24.36
C PRO A 189 -32.15 8.49 -25.54
N CYS A 190 -33.31 7.82 -25.53
CA CYS A 190 -33.72 6.79 -26.51
C CYS A 190 -34.98 7.19 -27.29
N GLY A 191 -35.08 8.47 -27.63
CA GLY A 191 -36.11 9.02 -28.50
C GLY A 191 -37.43 9.38 -27.79
N VAL A 192 -38.35 9.91 -28.59
CA VAL A 192 -39.62 10.48 -28.13
C VAL A 192 -40.70 9.39 -28.10
N SER A 193 -41.45 9.30 -27.01
CA SER A 193 -42.63 8.43 -26.90
C SER A 193 -43.88 9.16 -27.43
N PRO A 194 -44.80 8.51 -28.15
CA PRO A 194 -45.99 9.18 -28.69
C PRO A 194 -46.81 9.78 -27.54
N GLY A 195 -46.84 11.12 -27.44
CA GLY A 195 -47.59 11.87 -26.42
C GLY A 195 -46.77 12.61 -25.34
N ARG A 196 -45.42 12.53 -25.33
CA ARG A 196 -44.55 13.31 -24.43
C ARG A 196 -43.59 14.20 -25.23
N ILE A 197 -43.42 15.46 -24.80
CA ILE A 197 -42.52 16.44 -25.45
C ILE A 197 -41.04 16.21 -25.08
N LYS A 198 -40.75 15.45 -24.01
CA LYS A 198 -39.38 15.15 -23.55
C LYS A 198 -38.89 13.79 -24.06
N GLU A 199 -37.61 13.75 -24.43
CA GLU A 199 -36.89 12.50 -24.74
C GLU A 199 -36.89 11.58 -23.51
N LEU A 200 -37.24 10.30 -23.72
CA LEU A 200 -37.24 9.30 -22.66
C LEU A 200 -35.88 8.63 -22.58
N PRO A 201 -35.31 8.38 -21.37
CA PRO A 201 -34.11 7.57 -21.25
C PRO A 201 -34.36 6.12 -21.68
N CYS A 202 -33.32 5.45 -22.18
CA CYS A 202 -33.37 4.06 -22.64
C CYS A 202 -33.87 3.11 -21.56
N GLY A 203 -33.55 3.40 -20.29
CA GLY A 203 -34.02 2.63 -19.13
C GLY A 203 -35.53 2.61 -18.98
N GLU A 204 -36.24 3.70 -19.30
CA GLU A 204 -37.70 3.74 -19.25
C GLU A 204 -38.33 3.07 -20.47
N ARG A 205 -37.77 3.32 -21.66
CA ARG A 205 -38.30 2.76 -22.91
C ARG A 205 -38.18 1.24 -22.99
N TYR A 206 -37.04 0.70 -22.54
CA TYR A 206 -36.72 -0.72 -22.57
C TYR A 206 -36.60 -1.31 -21.16
N ALA A 207 -37.48 -0.88 -20.25
CA ALA A 207 -37.43 -1.25 -18.84
C ALA A 207 -37.36 -2.77 -18.61
N VAL A 208 -38.13 -3.56 -19.35
CA VAL A 208 -38.12 -5.04 -19.23
C VAL A 208 -36.77 -5.62 -19.65
N ALA A 209 -36.17 -5.13 -20.73
CA ALA A 209 -34.88 -5.64 -21.21
C ALA A 209 -33.75 -5.31 -20.22
N PHE A 210 -33.70 -4.08 -19.71
CA PHE A 210 -32.71 -3.69 -18.69
C PHE A 210 -32.93 -4.44 -17.37
N PHE A 211 -34.18 -4.66 -16.96
CA PHE A 211 -34.49 -5.45 -15.78
C PHE A 211 -34.01 -6.91 -15.93
N CYS A 212 -34.29 -7.56 -17.06
CA CYS A 212 -33.82 -8.91 -17.34
C CYS A 212 -32.28 -8.99 -17.37
N LEU A 213 -31.61 -8.02 -17.99
CA LEU A 213 -30.15 -7.95 -18.04
C LEU A 213 -29.55 -7.76 -16.63
N ASP A 214 -30.06 -6.80 -15.86
CA ASP A 214 -29.59 -6.53 -14.49
C ASP A 214 -29.79 -7.76 -13.60
N THR A 215 -30.96 -8.39 -13.69
CA THR A 215 -31.27 -9.64 -12.99
C THR A 215 -30.27 -10.74 -13.36
N ALA A 216 -29.98 -10.94 -14.65
CA ALA A 216 -29.02 -11.96 -15.09
C ALA A 216 -27.61 -11.68 -14.55
N CYS A 217 -27.13 -10.43 -14.63
CA CYS A 217 -25.82 -10.03 -14.09
C CYS A 217 -25.75 -10.24 -12.58
N VAL A 218 -26.75 -9.80 -11.82
CA VAL A 218 -26.79 -9.94 -10.36
C VAL A 218 -26.86 -11.40 -9.94
N MET A 219 -27.63 -12.23 -10.65
CA MET A 219 -27.68 -13.67 -10.40
C MET A 219 -26.31 -14.32 -10.57
N ILE A 220 -25.58 -14.00 -11.65
CA ILE A 220 -24.22 -14.49 -11.88
C ILE A 220 -23.28 -14.04 -10.74
N PHE A 221 -23.33 -12.76 -10.36
CA PHE A 221 -22.49 -12.25 -9.27
C PHE A 221 -22.82 -12.85 -7.91
N THR A 222 -24.09 -13.15 -7.66
CA THR A 222 -24.54 -13.79 -6.42
C THR A 222 -24.05 -15.23 -6.36
N VAL A 223 -24.19 -15.98 -7.45
CA VAL A 223 -23.68 -17.36 -7.55
C VAL A 223 -22.15 -17.37 -7.39
N GLU A 224 -21.45 -16.46 -8.07
CA GLU A 224 -20.01 -16.30 -7.95
C GLU A 224 -19.58 -16.00 -6.49
N TYR A 225 -20.26 -15.07 -5.82
CA TYR A 225 -20.00 -14.75 -4.41
C TYR A 225 -20.27 -15.96 -3.50
N LEU A 226 -21.39 -16.66 -3.68
CA LEU A 226 -21.74 -17.83 -2.89
C LEU A 226 -20.74 -18.97 -3.10
N LEU A 227 -20.33 -19.24 -4.34
CA LEU A 227 -19.32 -20.25 -4.65
C LEU A 227 -17.98 -19.93 -3.97
N ARG A 228 -17.55 -18.66 -3.97
CA ARG A 228 -16.35 -18.24 -3.23
C ARG A 228 -16.53 -18.35 -1.72
N LEU A 229 -17.68 -17.91 -1.21
CA LEU A 229 -18.03 -18.03 0.20
C LEU A 229 -18.00 -19.49 0.63
N LEU A 230 -18.47 -20.44 -0.20
CA LEU A 230 -18.45 -21.90 0.03
C LEU A 230 -17.09 -22.56 -0.24
N ALA A 231 -16.22 -21.94 -1.05
CA ALA A 231 -14.85 -22.40 -1.24
C ALA A 231 -13.91 -21.97 -0.10
N ALA A 232 -14.13 -20.80 0.51
CA ALA A 232 -13.25 -20.19 1.51
C ALA A 232 -12.83 -21.11 2.68
N PRO A 233 -11.57 -21.07 3.13
CA PRO A 233 -11.13 -21.84 4.29
C PRO A 233 -11.79 -21.34 5.59
N SER A 234 -11.85 -20.01 5.79
CA SER A 234 -12.55 -19.35 6.89
C SER A 234 -13.59 -18.36 6.34
N ARG A 235 -14.88 -18.65 6.57
CA ARG A 235 -16.00 -17.83 6.08
C ARG A 235 -15.99 -16.43 6.67
N TYR A 236 -15.68 -16.32 7.95
CA TYR A 236 -15.66 -15.04 8.65
C TYR A 236 -14.53 -14.13 8.16
N LYS A 237 -13.30 -14.67 7.99
CA LYS A 237 -12.18 -13.91 7.41
C LYS A 237 -12.51 -13.47 5.97
N PHE A 238 -13.16 -14.33 5.19
CA PHE A 238 -13.60 -14.00 3.84
C PHE A 238 -14.62 -12.86 3.81
N VAL A 239 -15.73 -12.96 4.56
CA VAL A 239 -16.79 -11.93 4.56
C VAL A 239 -16.27 -10.56 4.96
N ARG A 240 -15.29 -10.50 5.88
CA ARG A 240 -14.67 -9.25 6.35
C ARG A 240 -13.60 -8.69 5.41
N SER A 241 -13.18 -9.42 4.38
CA SER A 241 -12.18 -8.94 3.43
C SER A 241 -12.73 -7.82 2.53
N VAL A 242 -11.90 -6.84 2.19
CA VAL A 242 -12.31 -5.68 1.34
C VAL A 242 -12.88 -6.15 0.00
N MET A 243 -12.27 -7.16 -0.61
CA MET A 243 -12.72 -7.70 -1.90
C MET A 243 -14.09 -8.39 -1.79
N SER A 244 -14.36 -9.10 -0.69
CA SER A 244 -15.68 -9.68 -0.43
C SER A 244 -16.73 -8.60 -0.16
N ILE A 245 -16.39 -7.52 0.54
CA ILE A 245 -17.30 -6.39 0.77
C ILE A 245 -17.70 -5.76 -0.56
N ILE A 246 -16.74 -5.54 -1.47
CA ILE A 246 -17.02 -5.04 -2.83
C ILE A 246 -17.98 -5.97 -3.57
N ASP A 247 -17.78 -7.29 -3.50
CA ASP A 247 -18.67 -8.27 -4.14
C ASP A 247 -20.11 -8.17 -3.60
N VAL A 248 -20.30 -7.94 -2.29
CA VAL A 248 -21.63 -7.74 -1.67
C VAL A 248 -22.25 -6.41 -2.07
N VAL A 249 -21.50 -5.31 -1.98
CA VAL A 249 -21.97 -3.97 -2.35
C VAL A 249 -22.38 -3.91 -3.84
N ALA A 250 -21.74 -4.70 -4.70
CA ALA A 250 -22.08 -4.77 -6.12
C ALA A 250 -23.48 -5.38 -6.41
N ILE A 251 -23.98 -6.28 -5.55
CA ILE A 251 -25.30 -6.94 -5.71
C ILE A 251 -26.37 -6.35 -4.79
N MET A 252 -25.96 -5.70 -3.70
CA MET A 252 -26.85 -5.14 -2.67
C MET A 252 -27.99 -4.26 -3.23
N PRO A 253 -27.76 -3.31 -4.17
CA PRO A 253 -28.81 -2.40 -4.63
C PRO A 253 -30.01 -3.12 -5.26
N TYR A 254 -29.76 -4.25 -5.93
CA TYR A 254 -30.83 -5.05 -6.56
C TYR A 254 -31.71 -5.73 -5.51
N TYR A 255 -31.09 -6.38 -4.51
CA TYR A 255 -31.84 -7.07 -3.45
C TYR A 255 -32.60 -6.11 -2.55
N ILE A 256 -32.02 -4.95 -2.21
CA ILE A 256 -32.73 -3.90 -1.47
C ILE A 256 -33.93 -3.40 -2.31
N GLY A 257 -33.72 -3.17 -3.61
CA GLY A 257 -34.80 -2.80 -4.52
C GLY A 257 -35.93 -3.84 -4.54
N LEU A 258 -35.63 -5.14 -4.52
CA LEU A 258 -36.65 -6.18 -4.51
C LEU A 258 -37.44 -6.26 -3.18
N VAL A 259 -36.79 -5.96 -2.05
CA VAL A 259 -37.43 -6.00 -0.72
C VAL A 259 -38.31 -4.77 -0.48
N MET A 260 -37.92 -3.62 -1.02
CA MET A 260 -38.62 -2.36 -0.74
C MET A 260 -39.90 -2.15 -1.56
N THR A 261 -40.15 -2.94 -2.63
CA THR A 261 -41.25 -2.72 -3.63
C THR A 261 -42.67 -2.64 -3.08
N ASP A 262 -42.91 -3.04 -1.83
CA ASP A 262 -44.24 -3.06 -1.21
C ASP A 262 -44.64 -1.77 -0.48
N ASN A 263 -43.75 -0.78 -0.36
CA ASN A 263 -44.02 0.45 0.38
C ASN A 263 -44.14 1.65 -0.58
N GLU A 264 -45.34 2.21 -0.74
CA GLU A 264 -45.61 3.33 -1.65
C GLU A 264 -44.84 4.62 -1.28
N ASP A 265 -44.50 4.81 0.01
CA ASP A 265 -43.76 5.98 0.53
C ASP A 265 -42.26 6.00 0.16
N VAL A 266 -41.70 4.90 -0.37
CA VAL A 266 -40.27 4.78 -0.73
C VAL A 266 -40.00 4.82 -2.23
N SER A 267 -40.99 5.23 -3.05
CA SER A 267 -40.82 5.42 -4.50
C SER A 267 -39.56 6.25 -4.87
N GLY A 268 -39.26 7.30 -4.09
CA GLY A 268 -38.04 8.10 -4.25
C GLY A 268 -36.74 7.36 -3.88
N ALA A 269 -36.79 6.45 -2.90
CA ALA A 269 -35.63 5.68 -2.46
C ALA A 269 -35.15 4.69 -3.53
N PHE A 270 -36.05 4.12 -4.35
CA PHE A 270 -35.64 3.27 -5.48
C PHE A 270 -34.80 4.01 -6.50
N VAL A 271 -35.11 5.28 -6.77
CA VAL A 271 -34.32 6.11 -7.69
C VAL A 271 -32.92 6.34 -7.11
N THR A 272 -32.82 6.61 -5.80
CA THR A 272 -31.53 6.77 -5.11
C THR A 272 -30.72 5.48 -5.07
N LEU A 273 -31.36 4.31 -4.92
CA LEU A 273 -30.69 3.01 -4.93
C LEU A 273 -30.02 2.67 -6.26
N ARG A 274 -30.53 3.20 -7.38
CA ARG A 274 -29.90 3.01 -8.70
C ARG A 274 -28.49 3.61 -8.75
N VAL A 275 -28.22 4.69 -8.01
CA VAL A 275 -26.88 5.30 -7.95
C VAL A 275 -25.86 4.31 -7.37
N PHE A 276 -26.26 3.52 -6.37
CA PHE A 276 -25.37 2.53 -5.77
C PHE A 276 -24.98 1.40 -6.72
N ARG A 277 -25.70 1.19 -7.84
CA ARG A 277 -25.28 0.23 -8.88
C ARG A 277 -23.92 0.60 -9.47
N VAL A 278 -23.48 1.86 -9.40
CA VAL A 278 -22.15 2.29 -9.86
C VAL A 278 -21.03 1.58 -9.09
N PHE A 279 -21.27 1.20 -7.83
CA PHE A 279 -20.27 0.50 -7.01
C PHE A 279 -19.85 -0.85 -7.59
N ARG A 280 -20.67 -1.47 -8.48
CA ARG A 280 -20.27 -2.71 -9.18
C ARG A 280 -19.05 -2.54 -10.08
N ILE A 281 -18.72 -1.30 -10.48
CA ILE A 281 -17.47 -1.00 -11.20
C ILE A 281 -16.26 -1.44 -10.36
N PHE A 282 -16.30 -1.28 -9.04
CA PHE A 282 -15.18 -1.68 -8.18
C PHE A 282 -14.94 -3.19 -8.17
N LYS A 283 -15.89 -4.01 -8.62
CA LYS A 283 -15.66 -5.45 -8.78
C LYS A 283 -14.55 -5.77 -9.78
N PHE A 284 -14.28 -4.87 -10.74
CA PHE A 284 -13.10 -4.95 -11.62
C PHE A 284 -11.77 -4.94 -10.87
N SER A 285 -11.72 -4.47 -9.62
CA SER A 285 -10.50 -4.53 -8.80
C SER A 285 -9.98 -5.96 -8.66
N ARG A 286 -10.85 -6.98 -8.65
CA ARG A 286 -10.43 -8.38 -8.60
C ARG A 286 -9.73 -8.83 -9.89
N HIS A 287 -10.11 -8.23 -11.02
CA HIS A 287 -9.57 -8.51 -12.36
C HIS A 287 -8.42 -7.58 -12.76
N SER A 288 -8.00 -6.67 -11.87
CA SER A 288 -6.94 -5.72 -12.16
C SER A 288 -5.96 -5.66 -11.00
N GLN A 289 -4.76 -6.21 -11.24
CA GLN A 289 -3.64 -6.07 -10.31
C GLN A 289 -3.33 -4.59 -10.03
N GLY A 290 -3.42 -3.72 -11.03
CA GLY A 290 -3.20 -2.28 -10.87
C GLY A 290 -4.17 -1.62 -9.87
N LEU A 291 -5.47 -1.97 -9.93
CA LEU A 291 -6.47 -1.46 -8.98
C LEU A 291 -6.24 -1.99 -7.56
N ARG A 292 -5.76 -3.23 -7.41
CA ARG A 292 -5.36 -3.78 -6.11
C ARG A 292 -4.16 -3.03 -5.54
N ILE A 293 -3.11 -2.85 -6.35
CA ILE A 293 -1.90 -2.11 -5.98
C ILE A 293 -2.26 -0.68 -5.59
N LEU A 294 -3.10 0.01 -6.37
CA LEU A 294 -3.59 1.35 -6.03
C LEU A 294 -4.26 1.38 -4.64
N GLY A 295 -5.06 0.36 -4.31
CA GLY A 295 -5.67 0.23 -2.99
C GLY A 295 -4.63 0.08 -1.87
N TYR A 296 -3.61 -0.75 -2.07
CA TYR A 296 -2.51 -0.91 -1.11
C TYR A 296 -1.70 0.38 -0.93
N THR A 297 -1.38 1.08 -2.02
CA THR A 297 -0.66 2.35 -1.96
C THR A 297 -1.48 3.44 -1.27
N LEU A 298 -2.79 3.51 -1.52
CA LEU A 298 -3.69 4.45 -0.84
C LEU A 298 -3.78 4.16 0.66
N LYS A 299 -3.84 2.88 1.05
CA LYS A 299 -3.80 2.48 2.46
C LYS A 299 -2.47 2.86 3.12
N SER A 300 -1.35 2.64 2.42
CA SER A 300 -0.01 2.96 2.91
C SER A 300 0.21 4.46 3.09
N CYS A 301 -0.37 5.29 2.20
CA CYS A 301 -0.23 6.74 2.24
C CYS A 301 -1.44 7.44 2.88
N ALA A 302 -2.28 6.72 3.65
CA ALA A 302 -3.52 7.27 4.18
C ALA A 302 -3.31 8.48 5.11
N SER A 303 -2.22 8.49 5.90
CA SER A 303 -1.84 9.62 6.74
C SER A 303 -1.51 10.86 5.91
N GLU A 304 -0.68 10.70 4.88
CA GLU A 304 -0.26 11.78 3.97
C GLU A 304 -1.44 12.33 3.17
N LEU A 305 -2.30 11.45 2.65
CA LEU A 305 -3.52 11.85 1.96
C LEU A 305 -4.47 12.62 2.91
N GLY A 306 -4.57 12.19 4.16
CA GLY A 306 -5.35 12.89 5.19
C GLY A 306 -4.82 14.31 5.44
N PHE A 307 -3.50 14.48 5.55
CA PHE A 307 -2.88 15.79 5.71
C PHE A 307 -3.07 16.68 4.47
N LEU A 308 -2.96 16.12 3.27
CA LEU A 308 -3.23 16.82 2.02
C LEU A 308 -4.68 17.33 1.95
N LEU A 309 -5.66 16.48 2.27
CA LEU A 309 -7.07 16.87 2.29
C LEU A 309 -7.37 17.93 3.36
N PHE A 310 -6.74 17.82 4.54
CA PHE A 310 -6.86 18.81 5.60
C PHE A 310 -6.34 20.19 5.16
N SER A 311 -5.11 20.23 4.63
CA SER A 311 -4.50 21.48 4.15
C SER A 311 -5.25 22.10 2.97
N LEU A 312 -5.73 21.29 2.02
CA LEU A 312 -6.57 21.75 0.91
C LEU A 312 -7.89 22.34 1.40
N THR A 313 -8.56 21.67 2.34
CA THR A 313 -9.82 22.17 2.91
C THR A 313 -9.62 23.50 3.63
N MET A 314 -8.55 23.63 4.41
CA MET A 314 -8.21 24.88 5.08
C MET A 314 -7.98 26.01 4.07
N ALA A 315 -7.23 25.75 3.00
CA ALA A 315 -6.99 26.72 1.93
C ALA A 315 -8.29 27.11 1.20
N ILE A 316 -9.17 26.16 0.90
CA ILE A 316 -10.48 26.43 0.28
C ILE A 316 -11.29 27.39 1.15
N ILE A 317 -11.36 27.15 2.47
CA ILE A 317 -12.10 28.01 3.39
C ILE A 317 -11.51 29.42 3.42
N ILE A 318 -10.19 29.56 3.52
CA ILE A 318 -9.50 30.86 3.56
C ILE A 318 -9.77 31.64 2.27
N PHE A 319 -9.49 31.05 1.11
CA PHE A 319 -9.64 31.74 -0.17
C PHE A 319 -11.09 32.03 -0.53
N ALA A 320 -12.02 31.12 -0.23
CA ALA A 320 -13.44 31.39 -0.42
C ALA A 320 -13.94 32.54 0.46
N THR A 321 -13.44 32.65 1.69
CA THR A 321 -13.75 33.78 2.59
C THR A 321 -13.20 35.09 2.04
N VAL A 322 -11.94 35.09 1.58
CA VAL A 322 -11.33 36.29 0.95
C VAL A 322 -12.11 36.71 -0.28
N MET A 323 -12.43 35.77 -1.18
CA MET A 323 -13.19 36.06 -2.40
C MET A 323 -14.59 36.61 -2.10
N TYR A 324 -15.30 36.01 -1.14
CA TYR A 324 -16.61 36.50 -0.72
C TYR A 324 -16.53 37.96 -0.23
N TYR A 325 -15.58 38.29 0.64
CA TYR A 325 -15.46 39.65 1.17
C TYR A 325 -14.91 40.65 0.15
N ALA A 326 -14.03 40.23 -0.75
CA ALA A 326 -13.50 41.07 -1.83
C ALA A 326 -14.62 41.51 -2.80
N GLU A 327 -15.57 40.63 -3.07
CA GLU A 327 -16.65 40.84 -4.06
C GLU A 327 -18.00 41.25 -3.43
N LYS A 328 -18.08 41.31 -2.10
CA LYS A 328 -19.33 41.61 -1.36
C LYS A 328 -20.00 42.93 -1.76
N GLY A 329 -19.21 43.90 -2.25
CA GLY A 329 -19.69 45.22 -2.67
C GLY A 329 -20.18 45.31 -4.12
N SER A 330 -20.06 44.25 -4.92
CA SER A 330 -20.44 44.23 -6.33
C SER A 330 -21.83 43.64 -6.51
N SER A 331 -22.74 44.40 -7.14
CA SER A 331 -24.11 43.96 -7.44
C SER A 331 -24.21 42.84 -8.48
N ALA A 332 -23.12 42.58 -9.23
CA ALA A 332 -23.02 41.51 -10.21
C ALA A 332 -22.26 40.27 -9.71
N SER A 333 -21.88 40.24 -8.43
CA SER A 333 -21.08 39.15 -7.87
C SER A 333 -21.85 37.82 -7.86
N LYS A 334 -21.18 36.75 -8.30
CA LYS A 334 -21.67 35.37 -8.20
C LYS A 334 -21.37 34.74 -6.83
N PHE A 335 -20.58 35.41 -5.98
CA PHE A 335 -20.17 34.92 -4.67
C PHE A 335 -21.20 35.32 -3.60
N THR A 336 -22.36 34.67 -3.60
CA THR A 336 -23.48 34.98 -2.70
C THR A 336 -23.23 34.57 -1.24
N SER A 337 -22.40 33.55 -1.03
CA SER A 337 -22.01 33.04 0.29
C SER A 337 -20.63 32.38 0.20
N ILE A 338 -19.98 32.16 1.36
CA ILE A 338 -18.67 31.47 1.41
C ILE A 338 -18.76 30.06 0.79
N PRO A 339 -19.78 29.21 1.09
CA PRO A 339 -19.91 27.92 0.40
C PRO A 339 -20.15 28.05 -1.11
N ALA A 340 -20.85 29.09 -1.57
CA ALA A 340 -21.02 29.34 -3.00
C ALA A 340 -19.69 29.68 -3.70
N ALA A 341 -18.74 30.27 -2.98
CA ALA A 341 -17.38 30.52 -3.48
C ALA A 341 -16.49 29.26 -3.50
N PHE A 342 -16.86 28.17 -2.79
CA PHE A 342 -16.06 26.94 -2.79
C PHE A 342 -15.89 26.36 -4.19
N TRP A 343 -16.93 26.38 -5.03
CA TRP A 343 -16.84 25.88 -6.40
C TRP A 343 -15.71 26.59 -7.17
N TYR A 344 -15.73 27.93 -7.17
CA TYR A 344 -14.69 28.73 -7.83
C TYR A 344 -13.31 28.47 -7.23
N THR A 345 -13.19 28.42 -5.90
CA THR A 345 -11.91 28.20 -5.22
C THR A 345 -11.35 26.81 -5.52
N ILE A 346 -12.18 25.76 -5.50
CA ILE A 346 -11.78 24.38 -5.82
C ILE A 346 -11.28 24.31 -7.27
N VAL A 347 -12.05 24.80 -8.22
CA VAL A 347 -11.71 24.77 -9.65
C VAL A 347 -10.43 25.57 -9.94
N THR A 348 -10.25 26.71 -9.28
CA THR A 348 -9.03 27.53 -9.41
C THR A 348 -7.81 26.85 -8.78
N MET A 349 -7.92 26.34 -7.55
CA MET A 349 -6.81 25.67 -6.85
C MET A 349 -6.40 24.36 -7.52
N THR A 350 -7.35 23.66 -8.14
CA THR A 350 -7.09 22.45 -8.93
C THR A 350 -6.70 22.77 -10.38
N THR A 351 -6.54 24.04 -10.73
CA THR A 351 -6.12 24.53 -12.06
C THR A 351 -7.02 24.08 -13.22
N LEU A 352 -8.30 23.81 -12.94
CA LEU A 352 -9.28 23.40 -13.94
C LEU A 352 -9.75 24.56 -14.83
N GLY A 353 -9.83 25.78 -14.29
CA GLY A 353 -10.20 27.01 -15.02
C GLY A 353 -11.70 27.23 -15.15
#